data_AF-A0A961A2I4-F1
#
_entry.id   AF-A0A961A2I4-F1
#
_cell.length_a   1.000
_cell.length_b   1.000
_cell.length_c   1.000
_cell.angle_alpha   90.00
_cell.angle_beta   90.00
_cell.angle_gamma   90.00
#
_symmetry.space_group_name_H-M   'P 1'
#
loop_
_entity.id
_entity.type
_entity.pdbx_description
1 polymer ?
#
loop_
_entity_poly.entity_id
_entity_poly.type
_entity_poly.pdbx_seq_one_letter_code
_entity_poly.pdbx_strand_id
1 'polypeptide(L)'
;MGFLDKLLGRRGPRQVQTVAEAMALFESCGIRVRPDLSLQQLIENEGSEESRFLNLKYLAWLIGDESDWFIGFPGINAMGFDTEKIEDQECYAEILSTFSRICEGLLQFTDVIDEVECDTDAFLELSCNGSRYRVEFHQENDWFAPEVMSLLEALVKRHGRGKRLAYIVDEPDDFVHFLIIKPQDAARLGEYGLELEVTETDLPLDGVTLL
;
A
#
# COMPACT_ATOMS: atom_id res chain seq x y z
N MET A 1 24.10 -11.87 -2.65
CA MET A 1 25.14 -11.14 -1.88
C MET A 1 26.38 -10.97 -2.73
N GLY A 2 26.70 -9.74 -3.12
CA GLY A 2 27.86 -9.45 -3.98
C GLY A 2 29.19 -9.60 -3.23
N PHE A 3 30.28 -9.72 -3.99
CA PHE A 3 31.65 -9.71 -3.44
C PHE A 3 31.93 -8.44 -2.62
N LEU A 4 31.38 -7.30 -3.05
CA LEU A 4 31.51 -6.01 -2.36
C LEU A 4 30.79 -5.98 -1.00
N ASP A 5 29.63 -6.62 -0.87
CA ASP A 5 28.90 -6.67 0.42
C ASP A 5 29.70 -7.45 1.48
N LYS A 6 30.32 -8.56 1.08
CA LYS A 6 31.21 -9.33 1.94
C LYS A 6 32.46 -8.54 2.35
N LEU A 7 33.01 -7.74 1.42
CA LEU A 7 34.20 -6.93 1.66
C LEU A 7 33.93 -5.75 2.60
N LEU A 8 32.71 -5.21 2.57
CA LEU A 8 32.24 -4.14 3.46
C LEU A 8 31.66 -4.66 4.79
N GLY A 9 31.67 -5.98 5.02
CA GLY A 9 31.07 -6.59 6.21
C GLY A 9 29.56 -6.38 6.32
N ARG A 10 28.88 -6.06 5.21
CA ARG A 10 27.42 -5.95 5.16
C ARG A 10 26.85 -7.33 5.39
N ARG A 11 26.10 -7.50 6.49
CA ARG A 11 25.35 -8.72 6.73
C ARG A 11 24.15 -8.72 5.78
N GLY A 12 23.82 -9.89 5.22
CA GLY A 12 22.59 -10.05 4.46
C GLY A 12 21.35 -9.84 5.35
N PRO A 13 20.16 -9.75 4.73
CA PRO A 13 18.92 -9.62 5.49
C PRO A 13 18.77 -10.76 6.49
N ARG A 14 18.28 -10.43 7.68
CA ARG A 14 17.88 -11.43 8.69
C ARG A 14 16.76 -12.29 8.11
N GLN A 15 16.71 -13.54 8.54
CA GLN A 15 15.69 -14.49 8.11
C GLN A 15 14.83 -14.86 9.31
N VAL A 16 13.51 -14.69 9.16
CA VAL A 16 12.54 -15.31 10.06
C VAL A 16 12.60 -16.83 9.85
N GLN A 17 12.41 -17.61 10.91
CA GLN A 17 12.52 -19.07 10.86
C GLN A 17 11.15 -19.76 10.81
N THR A 18 10.10 -19.04 11.21
CA THR A 18 8.73 -19.54 11.25
C THR A 18 7.77 -18.47 10.78
N VAL A 19 6.60 -18.89 10.30
CA VAL A 19 5.51 -17.99 9.96
C VAL A 19 5.03 -17.21 11.18
N ALA A 20 5.03 -17.83 12.37
CA ALA A 20 4.70 -17.14 13.62
C ALA A 20 5.67 -15.99 13.94
N GLU A 21 6.97 -16.17 13.68
CA GLU A 21 7.96 -15.08 13.81
C GLU A 21 7.74 -13.98 12.77
N ALA A 22 7.41 -14.35 11.53
CA ALA A 22 7.09 -13.38 10.46
C ALA A 22 5.88 -12.51 10.85
N MET A 23 4.84 -13.13 11.40
CA MET A 23 3.66 -12.40 11.88
C MET A 23 3.94 -11.54 13.09
N ALA A 24 4.66 -12.07 14.10
CA ALA A 24 5.03 -11.28 15.26
C ALA A 24 5.84 -10.04 14.86
N LEU A 25 6.70 -10.18 13.83
CA LEU A 25 7.40 -9.04 13.24
C LEU A 25 6.42 -8.04 12.63
N PHE A 26 5.50 -8.49 11.76
CA PHE A 26 4.48 -7.66 11.11
C PHE A 26 3.60 -6.92 12.12
N GLU A 27 3.07 -7.63 13.11
CA GLU A 27 2.24 -7.07 14.17
C GLU A 27 3.00 -6.02 14.98
N SER A 28 4.27 -6.27 15.30
CA SER A 28 5.12 -5.31 16.01
C SER A 28 5.42 -4.05 15.19
N CYS A 29 5.29 -4.15 13.86
CA CYS A 29 5.38 -3.05 12.90
C CYS A 29 4.00 -2.44 12.57
N GLY A 30 2.93 -2.90 13.25
CA GLY A 30 1.56 -2.40 13.09
C GLY A 30 0.77 -3.05 11.96
N ILE A 31 1.35 -3.97 11.18
CA ILE A 31 0.70 -4.71 10.10
C ILE A 31 -0.09 -5.87 10.71
N ARG A 32 -1.41 -5.87 10.54
CA ARG A 32 -2.31 -6.82 11.19
C ARG A 32 -3.32 -7.41 10.23
N VAL A 33 -3.57 -8.70 10.38
CA VAL A 33 -4.73 -9.38 9.80
C VAL A 33 -5.98 -8.98 10.58
N ARG A 34 -7.14 -8.94 9.92
CA ARG A 34 -8.43 -8.68 10.59
C ARG A 34 -8.69 -9.72 11.69
N PRO A 35 -9.33 -9.34 12.81
CA PRO A 35 -9.50 -10.24 13.95
C PRO A 35 -10.46 -11.41 13.71
N ASP A 36 -11.27 -11.34 12.66
CA ASP A 36 -12.17 -12.41 12.21
C ASP A 36 -11.49 -13.44 11.30
N LEU A 37 -10.25 -13.19 10.90
CA LEU A 37 -9.44 -14.08 10.06
C LEU A 37 -8.20 -14.56 10.82
N SER A 38 -7.91 -15.86 10.71
CA SER A 38 -6.62 -16.40 11.13
C SER A 38 -5.69 -16.48 9.94
N LEU A 39 -4.39 -16.29 10.17
CA LEU A 39 -3.39 -16.50 9.13
C LEU A 39 -3.43 -17.91 8.55
N GLN A 40 -3.69 -18.91 9.39
CA GLN A 40 -3.80 -20.30 8.94
C GLN A 40 -4.87 -20.43 7.85
N GLN A 41 -6.01 -19.75 8.00
CA GLN A 41 -7.04 -19.73 6.96
C GLN A 41 -6.57 -19.04 5.68
N LEU A 42 -5.77 -17.96 5.77
CA LEU A 42 -5.21 -17.30 4.59
C LEU A 42 -4.24 -18.23 3.84
N ILE A 43 -3.36 -18.90 4.58
CA ILE A 43 -2.38 -19.85 4.03
C ILE A 43 -3.08 -21.06 3.40
N GLU A 44 -4.04 -21.65 4.09
CA GLU A 44 -4.79 -22.81 3.60
C GLU A 44 -5.60 -22.49 2.33
N ASN A 45 -6.16 -21.28 2.25
CA ASN A 45 -6.95 -20.85 1.10
C ASN A 45 -6.11 -20.54 -0.12
N GLU A 46 -4.92 -19.95 0.06
CA GLU A 46 -4.02 -19.68 -1.06
C GLU A 46 -3.41 -20.98 -1.61
N GLY A 47 -3.18 -21.99 -0.76
CA GLY A 47 -2.80 -23.33 -1.18
C GLY A 47 -1.30 -23.53 -1.43
N SER A 48 -0.45 -22.57 -1.03
CA SER A 48 1.01 -22.69 -1.06
C SER A 48 1.59 -23.47 0.12
N GLU A 49 2.83 -23.91 -0.07
CA GLU A 49 3.66 -24.38 1.02
C GLU A 49 3.93 -23.27 2.05
N GLU A 50 3.83 -23.62 3.33
CA GLU A 50 4.06 -22.70 4.46
C GLU A 50 5.41 -21.96 4.38
N SER A 51 6.42 -22.59 3.78
CA SER A 51 7.76 -22.05 3.58
C SER A 51 7.79 -20.76 2.74
N ARG A 52 6.82 -20.56 1.84
CA ARG A 52 6.70 -19.32 1.04
C ARG A 52 6.43 -18.10 1.91
N PHE A 53 5.70 -18.25 3.01
CA PHE A 53 5.36 -17.15 3.92
C PHE A 53 6.52 -16.74 4.84
N LEU A 54 7.68 -17.42 4.75
CA LEU A 54 8.94 -16.91 5.31
C LEU A 54 9.50 -15.75 4.47
N ASN A 55 9.05 -15.61 3.21
CA ASN A 55 9.29 -14.43 2.41
C ASN A 55 8.31 -13.33 2.81
N LEU A 56 8.83 -12.28 3.44
CA LEU A 56 8.01 -11.17 3.93
C LEU A 56 7.31 -10.40 2.80
N LYS A 57 7.84 -10.36 1.58
CA LYS A 57 7.13 -9.76 0.43
C LYS A 57 5.86 -10.55 0.13
N TYR A 58 5.97 -11.87 0.10
CA TYR A 58 4.84 -12.75 -0.17
C TYR A 58 3.78 -12.70 0.95
N LEU A 59 4.22 -12.59 2.20
CA LEU A 59 3.30 -12.40 3.33
C LEU A 59 2.61 -11.03 3.29
N ALA A 60 3.32 -9.96 2.91
CA ALA A 60 2.72 -8.64 2.70
C ALA A 60 1.69 -8.66 1.55
N TRP A 61 2.01 -9.36 0.46
CA TRP A 61 1.09 -9.61 -0.66
C TRP A 61 -0.20 -10.28 -0.15
N LEU A 62 -0.10 -11.44 0.52
CA LEU A 62 -1.26 -12.17 1.05
C LEU A 62 -2.14 -11.32 1.99
N ILE A 63 -1.52 -10.47 2.82
CA ILE A 63 -2.27 -9.62 3.77
C ILE A 63 -2.93 -8.44 3.05
N GLY A 64 -2.30 -7.93 1.99
CA GLY A 64 -2.81 -6.84 1.18
C GLY A 64 -3.77 -7.27 0.09
N ASP A 65 -3.81 -8.54 -0.30
CA ASP A 65 -4.53 -8.98 -1.49
C ASP A 65 -6.06 -8.87 -1.36
N GLU A 66 -6.70 -8.42 -2.43
CA GLU A 66 -8.16 -8.45 -2.55
C GLU A 66 -8.58 -9.84 -3.03
N SER A 67 -8.81 -10.75 -2.09
CA SER A 67 -9.20 -12.11 -2.46
C SER A 67 -10.71 -12.24 -2.64
N ASP A 68 -11.16 -12.93 -3.68
CA ASP A 68 -12.57 -13.35 -3.84
C ASP A 68 -13.09 -14.25 -2.72
N TRP A 69 -12.18 -14.84 -1.94
CA TRP A 69 -12.49 -15.81 -0.88
C TRP A 69 -13.01 -15.15 0.41
N PHE A 70 -12.75 -13.86 0.59
CA PHE A 70 -13.19 -13.08 1.74
C PHE A 70 -13.88 -11.80 1.27
N ILE A 71 -14.85 -11.30 2.03
CA ILE A 71 -15.41 -9.97 1.75
C ILE A 71 -14.33 -8.94 2.10
N GLY A 72 -13.62 -8.46 1.08
CA GLY A 72 -12.56 -7.45 1.17
C GLY A 72 -11.23 -7.97 1.74
N PHE A 73 -10.34 -7.02 2.00
CA PHE A 73 -8.93 -7.25 2.35
C PHE A 73 -8.69 -7.97 3.69
N PRO A 74 -7.75 -8.95 3.74
CA PRO A 74 -7.32 -9.59 4.97
C PRO A 74 -6.61 -8.66 5.96
N GLY A 75 -5.91 -7.64 5.45
CA GLY A 75 -5.15 -6.68 6.25
C GLY A 75 -5.99 -5.50 6.73
N ILE A 76 -5.78 -5.09 7.99
CA ILE A 76 -6.40 -3.87 8.53
C ILE A 76 -5.75 -2.62 7.92
N ASN A 77 -4.44 -2.65 7.73
CA ASN A 77 -3.61 -1.50 7.32
C ASN A 77 -2.73 -1.82 6.11
N ALA A 78 -3.19 -2.76 5.29
CA ALA A 78 -2.58 -3.17 4.03
C ALA A 78 -3.66 -3.24 2.94
N MET A 79 -3.27 -2.87 1.72
CA MET A 79 -4.09 -2.96 0.53
C MET A 79 -3.17 -3.22 -0.65
N GLY A 80 -3.51 -4.20 -1.47
CA GLY A 80 -2.89 -4.52 -2.73
C GLY A 80 -3.92 -4.33 -3.82
N PHE A 81 -3.50 -3.82 -4.98
CA PHE A 81 -4.35 -3.77 -6.15
C PHE A 81 -3.50 -3.77 -7.42
N ASP A 82 -4.11 -4.24 -8.49
CA ASP A 82 -3.58 -4.14 -9.85
C ASP A 82 -3.58 -2.68 -10.25
N THR A 83 -2.46 -2.16 -10.74
CA THR A 83 -2.37 -0.77 -11.18
C THR A 83 -3.01 -0.54 -12.55
N GLU A 84 -3.26 -1.60 -13.33
CA GLU A 84 -4.01 -1.59 -14.61
C GLU A 84 -5.52 -1.84 -14.39
N LYS A 85 -6.16 -1.07 -13.50
CA LYS A 85 -7.60 -1.24 -13.18
C LYS A 85 -8.45 0.01 -13.29
N ILE A 86 -7.90 1.11 -13.79
CA ILE A 86 -8.58 2.40 -13.90
C ILE A 86 -9.29 2.49 -15.25
N GLU A 87 -10.35 1.68 -15.40
CA GLU A 87 -11.05 1.54 -16.68
C GLU A 87 -12.15 2.61 -16.88
N ASP A 88 -12.75 3.09 -15.79
CA ASP A 88 -13.90 3.99 -15.84
C ASP A 88 -14.03 4.89 -14.59
N GLN A 89 -15.13 5.66 -14.58
CA GLN A 89 -15.53 6.48 -13.45
C GLN A 89 -15.77 5.61 -12.20
N GLU A 90 -15.49 6.16 -11.03
CA GLU A 90 -15.66 5.54 -9.70
C GLU A 90 -14.50 4.61 -9.28
N CYS A 91 -13.61 4.22 -10.19
CA CYS A 91 -12.41 3.44 -9.87
C CYS A 91 -11.55 4.08 -8.77
N TYR A 92 -11.27 5.39 -8.86
CA TYR A 92 -10.53 6.08 -7.79
C TYR A 92 -11.38 6.22 -6.52
N ALA A 93 -12.70 6.35 -6.63
CA ALA A 93 -13.58 6.42 -5.46
C ALA A 93 -13.54 5.12 -4.63
N GLU A 94 -13.52 3.96 -5.29
CA GLU A 94 -13.36 2.66 -4.63
C GLU A 94 -11.98 2.50 -3.97
N ILE A 95 -10.92 2.90 -4.68
CA ILE A 95 -9.55 2.92 -4.15
C ILE A 95 -9.48 3.82 -2.91
N LEU A 96 -10.04 5.04 -2.96
CA LEU A 96 -10.05 5.98 -1.84
C LEU A 96 -10.84 5.44 -0.65
N SER A 97 -11.99 4.80 -0.90
CA SER A 97 -12.79 4.15 0.15
C SER A 97 -11.96 3.10 0.91
N THR A 98 -11.27 2.23 0.16
CA THR A 98 -10.37 1.23 0.74
C THR A 98 -9.16 1.88 1.41
N PHE A 99 -8.60 2.93 0.83
CA PHE A 99 -7.46 3.64 1.38
C PHE A 99 -7.80 4.30 2.73
N SER A 100 -9.00 4.86 2.87
CA SER A 100 -9.52 5.40 4.14
C SER A 100 -9.59 4.31 5.22
N ARG A 101 -10.04 3.11 4.85
CA ARG A 101 -10.08 1.94 5.73
C ARG A 101 -8.69 1.56 6.23
N ILE A 102 -7.69 1.43 5.34
CA ILE A 102 -6.33 1.05 5.76
C ILE A 102 -5.60 2.14 6.55
N CYS A 103 -6.04 3.38 6.41
CA CYS A 103 -5.62 4.49 7.25
C CYS A 103 -6.26 4.46 8.65
N GLU A 104 -7.11 3.47 8.97
CA GLU A 104 -7.81 3.35 10.25
C GLU A 104 -8.58 4.64 10.61
N GLY A 105 -9.17 5.31 9.61
CA GLY A 105 -9.91 6.55 9.77
C GLY A 105 -9.05 7.81 9.97
N LEU A 106 -7.72 7.72 9.85
CA LEU A 106 -6.83 8.90 9.86
C LEU A 106 -7.08 9.83 8.66
N LEU A 107 -7.52 9.26 7.54
CA LEU A 107 -7.97 9.98 6.36
C LEU A 107 -9.44 9.64 6.13
N GLN A 108 -10.29 10.66 6.06
CA GLN A 108 -11.70 10.53 5.71
C GLN A 108 -11.93 11.23 4.38
N PHE A 109 -12.22 10.46 3.35
CA PHE A 109 -12.57 10.97 2.03
C PHE A 109 -14.08 11.11 1.90
N THR A 110 -14.52 12.24 1.37
CA THR A 110 -15.92 12.62 1.16
C THR A 110 -16.01 13.44 -0.13
N ASP A 111 -17.22 13.59 -0.68
CA ASP A 111 -17.47 14.39 -1.88
C ASP A 111 -16.52 14.04 -3.05
N VAL A 112 -16.28 12.74 -3.27
CA VAL A 112 -15.39 12.26 -4.34
C VAL A 112 -16.11 12.40 -5.68
N ILE A 113 -15.47 13.13 -6.60
CA ILE A 113 -15.85 13.25 -8.00
C ILE A 113 -14.69 12.72 -8.81
N ASP A 114 -14.96 11.67 -9.58
CA ASP A 114 -14.00 10.91 -10.35
C ASP A 114 -14.39 10.98 -11.83
N GLU A 115 -13.73 11.86 -12.59
CA GLU A 115 -13.98 12.05 -14.02
C GLU A 115 -12.76 11.56 -14.78
N VAL A 116 -12.84 10.30 -15.22
CA VAL A 116 -11.75 9.57 -15.87
C VAL A 116 -12.24 8.96 -17.18
N GLU A 117 -11.47 9.18 -18.24
CA GLU A 117 -11.61 8.54 -19.54
C GLU A 117 -10.20 8.24 -20.07
N CYS A 118 -9.96 7.01 -20.53
CA CYS A 118 -8.65 6.56 -20.99
C CYS A 118 -8.09 7.45 -22.11
N ASP A 119 -6.79 7.71 -22.03
CA ASP A 119 -6.02 8.52 -22.99
C ASP A 119 -6.50 9.98 -23.12
N THR A 120 -7.03 10.55 -22.03
CA THR A 120 -7.51 11.94 -21.97
C THR A 120 -7.09 12.66 -20.68
N ASP A 121 -7.31 13.97 -20.64
CA ASP A 121 -7.15 14.74 -19.41
C ASP A 121 -8.30 14.40 -18.46
N ALA A 122 -7.94 13.94 -17.28
CA ALA A 122 -8.85 13.51 -16.23
C ALA A 122 -8.70 14.39 -14.99
N PHE A 123 -9.66 14.29 -14.07
CA PHE A 123 -9.49 14.88 -12.75
C PHE A 123 -10.15 14.06 -11.65
N LEU A 124 -9.54 14.15 -10.48
CA LEU A 124 -10.06 13.63 -9.23
C LEU A 124 -10.26 14.80 -8.27
N GLU A 125 -11.48 14.98 -7.79
CA GLU A 125 -11.82 15.97 -6.79
C GLU A 125 -12.36 15.29 -5.54
N LEU A 126 -11.91 15.70 -4.36
CA LEU A 126 -12.28 15.06 -3.09
C LEU A 126 -12.10 15.99 -1.90
N SER A 127 -12.90 15.77 -0.86
CA SER A 127 -12.71 16.34 0.47
C SER A 127 -11.99 15.33 1.38
N CYS A 128 -10.79 15.66 1.86
CA CYS A 128 -10.07 14.87 2.86
C CYS A 128 -9.99 15.62 4.19
N ASN A 129 -10.53 15.03 5.26
CA ASN A 129 -10.54 15.61 6.61
C ASN A 129 -11.05 17.08 6.63
N GLY A 130 -12.04 17.39 5.78
CA GLY A 130 -12.67 18.71 5.66
C GLY A 130 -11.93 19.73 4.79
N SER A 131 -10.80 19.36 4.15
CA SER A 131 -10.12 20.18 3.14
C SER A 131 -10.40 19.62 1.74
N ARG A 132 -10.67 20.48 0.76
CA ARG A 132 -11.01 20.07 -0.61
C ARG A 132 -9.80 20.13 -1.52
N TYR A 133 -9.60 19.08 -2.30
CA TYR A 133 -8.48 18.89 -3.21
C TYR A 133 -9.00 18.59 -4.61
N ARG A 134 -8.32 19.11 -5.61
CA ARG A 134 -8.49 18.73 -7.02
C ARG A 134 -7.14 18.37 -7.59
N VAL A 135 -7.05 17.20 -8.21
CA VAL A 135 -5.87 16.72 -8.94
C VAL A 135 -6.26 16.61 -10.39
N GLU A 136 -5.50 17.26 -11.26
CA GLU A 136 -5.63 17.16 -12.71
C GLU A 136 -4.43 16.36 -13.23
N PHE A 137 -4.69 15.37 -14.08
CA PHE A 137 -3.69 14.45 -14.61
C PHE A 137 -4.09 13.96 -16.00
N HIS A 138 -3.14 13.37 -16.71
CA HIS A 138 -3.42 12.68 -17.97
C HIS A 138 -3.60 11.19 -17.67
N GLN A 139 -4.76 10.63 -17.98
CA GLN A 139 -5.04 9.21 -17.76
C GLN A 139 -4.41 8.39 -18.89
N GLU A 140 -3.36 7.63 -18.58
CA GLU A 140 -2.69 6.75 -19.55
C GLU A 140 -3.33 5.35 -19.50
N ASN A 141 -4.11 4.99 -20.52
CA ASN A 141 -4.88 3.74 -20.55
C ASN A 141 -5.66 3.50 -19.23
N ASP A 142 -5.49 2.34 -18.61
CA ASP A 142 -6.09 1.88 -17.35
C ASP A 142 -5.14 2.01 -16.14
N TRP A 143 -4.05 2.75 -16.26
CA TRP A 143 -3.04 2.83 -15.21
C TRP A 143 -3.42 3.76 -14.07
N PHE A 144 -3.01 3.40 -12.86
CA PHE A 144 -3.11 4.26 -11.68
C PHE A 144 -2.23 5.50 -11.82
N ALA A 145 -2.85 6.69 -11.77
CA ALA A 145 -2.15 7.96 -11.99
C ALA A 145 -1.14 8.28 -10.87
N PRO A 146 0.14 8.56 -11.21
CA PRO A 146 1.17 8.94 -10.25
C PRO A 146 0.84 10.20 -9.42
N GLU A 147 0.06 11.12 -9.97
CA GLU A 147 -0.41 12.32 -9.29
C GLU A 147 -1.37 11.99 -8.15
N VAL A 148 -2.22 10.99 -8.34
CA VAL A 148 -3.12 10.49 -7.28
C VAL A 148 -2.29 9.79 -6.20
N MET A 149 -1.27 8.99 -6.56
CA MET A 149 -0.32 8.44 -5.59
C MET A 149 0.33 9.55 -4.76
N SER A 150 0.88 10.57 -5.42
CA SER A 150 1.54 11.71 -4.77
C SER A 150 0.61 12.44 -3.79
N LEU A 151 -0.67 12.62 -4.17
CA LEU A 151 -1.68 13.17 -3.27
C LEU A 151 -1.85 12.28 -2.01
N LEU A 152 -2.03 10.97 -2.18
CA LEU A 152 -2.21 10.05 -1.05
C LEU A 152 -1.04 10.09 -0.09
N GLU A 153 0.19 10.09 -0.61
CA GLU A 153 1.41 10.21 0.18
C GLU A 153 1.43 11.48 1.02
N ALA A 154 1.14 12.62 0.39
CA ALA A 154 1.15 13.91 1.06
C ALA A 154 0.06 14.01 2.13
N LEU A 155 -1.12 13.43 1.87
CA LEU A 155 -2.22 13.35 2.84
C LEU A 155 -1.85 12.45 4.03
N VAL A 156 -1.25 11.28 3.80
CA VAL A 156 -0.77 10.41 4.88
C VAL A 156 0.35 11.09 5.66
N LYS A 157 1.29 11.77 5.00
CA LYS A 157 2.35 12.52 5.69
C LYS A 157 1.77 13.60 6.61
N ARG A 158 0.78 14.34 6.12
CA ARG A 158 0.13 15.44 6.84
C ARG A 158 -0.74 14.99 8.00
N HIS A 159 -1.52 13.91 7.84
CA HIS A 159 -2.54 13.50 8.81
C HIS A 159 -2.23 12.17 9.52
N GLY A 160 -1.28 11.39 9.03
CA GLY A 160 -0.99 10.02 9.47
C GLY A 160 -0.32 9.88 10.84
N ARG A 161 -0.18 10.96 11.61
CA ARG A 161 0.34 10.96 13.00
C ARG A 161 1.70 10.26 13.14
N GLY A 162 2.61 10.53 12.21
CA GLY A 162 3.95 9.95 12.16
C GLY A 162 4.04 8.62 11.41
N LYS A 163 2.92 8.08 10.91
CA LYS A 163 2.93 7.04 9.87
C LYS A 163 3.21 7.65 8.49
N ARG A 164 3.59 6.82 7.53
CA ARG A 164 3.80 7.11 6.11
C ARG A 164 3.09 6.07 5.27
N LEU A 165 2.81 6.45 4.02
CA LEU A 165 2.53 5.47 2.98
C LEU A 165 3.87 4.82 2.64
N ALA A 166 3.90 3.49 2.75
CA ALA A 166 5.00 2.68 2.27
C ALA A 166 4.43 1.70 1.24
N TYR A 167 5.19 1.36 0.22
CA TYR A 167 4.69 0.46 -0.81
C TYR A 167 5.73 -0.49 -1.39
N ILE A 168 5.22 -1.55 -2.01
CA ILE A 168 5.96 -2.54 -2.79
C ILE A 168 5.32 -2.56 -4.17
N VAL A 169 6.14 -2.40 -5.21
CA VAL A 169 5.72 -2.63 -6.59
C VAL A 169 6.13 -4.05 -6.97
N ASP A 170 5.20 -4.82 -7.51
CA ASP A 170 5.48 -6.10 -8.15
C ASP A 170 5.53 -5.91 -9.66
N GLU A 171 6.71 -5.50 -10.16
CA GLU A 171 6.94 -5.20 -11.58
C GLU A 171 6.51 -6.29 -12.58
N PRO A 172 6.54 -7.61 -12.26
CA PRO A 172 6.05 -8.62 -13.20
C PRO A 172 4.53 -8.64 -13.39
N ASP A 173 3.78 -8.15 -12.40
CA ASP A 173 2.33 -8.31 -12.30
C ASP A 173 1.61 -6.96 -12.17
N ASP A 174 2.31 -5.85 -12.41
CA ASP A 174 1.83 -4.47 -12.35
C ASP A 174 0.98 -4.16 -11.10
N PHE A 175 1.35 -4.81 -9.99
CA PHE A 175 0.61 -4.76 -8.74
C PHE A 175 1.31 -3.88 -7.73
N VAL A 176 0.55 -3.13 -6.94
CA VAL A 176 1.11 -2.32 -5.85
C VAL A 176 0.50 -2.69 -4.51
N HIS A 177 1.33 -2.84 -3.49
CA HIS A 177 0.90 -3.04 -2.10
C HIS A 177 1.21 -1.83 -1.25
N PHE A 178 0.17 -1.19 -0.74
CA PHE A 178 0.23 -0.10 0.21
C PHE A 178 0.19 -0.59 1.66
N LEU A 179 1.05 0.01 2.48
CA LEU A 179 1.14 -0.17 3.92
C LEU A 179 1.15 1.18 4.62
N ILE A 180 0.33 1.34 5.65
CA ILE A 180 0.34 2.54 6.50
C ILE A 180 1.13 2.25 7.78
N ILE A 181 2.38 2.67 7.81
CA ILE A 181 3.39 2.22 8.80
C ILE A 181 4.29 3.37 9.26
N LYS A 182 4.98 3.24 10.39
CA LYS A 182 5.99 4.22 10.80
C LYS A 182 7.29 4.01 10.02
N PRO A 183 8.04 5.07 9.69
CA PRO A 183 9.31 4.95 8.98
C PRO A 183 10.31 3.99 9.65
N GLN A 184 10.42 4.00 10.98
CA GLN A 184 11.32 3.08 11.68
C GLN A 184 10.92 1.61 11.56
N ASP A 185 9.62 1.33 11.41
CA ASP A 185 9.09 -0.02 11.30
C ASP A 185 9.28 -0.53 9.87
N ALA A 186 9.17 0.34 8.85
CA ALA A 186 9.57 0.04 7.49
C ALA A 186 11.07 -0.28 7.38
N ALA A 187 11.93 0.54 7.98
CA ALA A 187 13.37 0.27 8.04
C ALA A 187 13.69 -1.07 8.72
N ARG A 188 12.96 -1.40 9.81
CA ARG A 188 13.07 -2.68 10.51
C ARG A 188 12.66 -3.85 9.62
N LEU A 189 11.60 -3.73 8.83
CA LEU A 189 11.19 -4.76 7.85
C LEU A 189 12.26 -4.95 6.75
N GLY A 190 12.91 -3.86 6.34
CA GLY A 190 14.07 -3.88 5.44
C GLY A 190 15.25 -4.70 5.99
N GLU A 191 15.49 -4.71 7.31
CA GLU A 191 16.50 -5.58 7.92
C GLU A 191 16.23 -7.08 7.70
N TYR A 192 14.99 -7.46 7.38
CA TYR A 192 14.54 -8.82 7.09
C TYR A 192 14.28 -9.06 5.59
N GLY A 193 14.68 -8.12 4.73
CA GLY A 193 14.59 -8.27 3.28
C GLY A 193 13.25 -7.87 2.67
N LEU A 194 12.37 -7.22 3.42
CA LEU A 194 11.20 -6.54 2.86
C LEU A 194 11.57 -5.09 2.51
N GLU A 195 11.94 -4.87 1.26
CA GLU A 195 12.26 -3.53 0.76
C GLU A 195 10.95 -2.79 0.48
N LEU A 196 10.74 -1.71 1.23
CA LEU A 196 9.59 -0.83 1.10
C LEU A 196 10.06 0.52 0.59
N GLU A 197 9.39 1.03 -0.43
CA GLU A 197 9.50 2.43 -0.78
C GLU A 197 8.72 3.24 0.24
N VAL A 198 9.37 4.23 0.85
CA VAL A 198 8.75 5.13 1.83
C VAL A 198 8.94 6.54 1.32
N THR A 199 7.84 7.22 1.06
CA THR A 199 7.86 8.52 0.41
C THR A 199 7.69 9.66 1.40
N GLU A 200 8.25 10.82 1.03
CA GLU A 200 8.27 12.03 1.84
C GLU A 200 7.64 13.23 1.11
N THR A 201 6.64 12.97 0.28
CA THR A 201 5.96 13.97 -0.55
C THR A 201 5.20 15.00 0.31
N ASP A 202 5.40 16.30 0.03
CA ASP A 202 4.78 17.43 0.74
C ASP A 202 3.82 18.20 -0.18
N LEU A 203 2.79 18.82 0.40
CA LEU A 203 1.94 19.80 -0.30
C LEU A 203 2.57 21.21 -0.27
N PRO A 204 2.32 22.07 -1.29
CA PRO A 204 1.52 21.81 -2.48
C PRO A 204 2.27 20.92 -3.49
N LEU A 205 1.51 20.16 -4.27
CA LEU A 205 2.01 19.35 -5.37
C LEU A 205 1.65 20.04 -6.68
N ASP A 206 2.52 19.91 -7.68
CA ASP A 206 2.18 20.32 -9.04
C ASP A 206 0.94 19.54 -9.51
N GLY A 207 -0.01 20.24 -10.15
CA GLY A 207 -1.29 19.64 -10.56
C GLY A 207 -2.32 19.45 -9.44
N VAL A 208 -1.97 19.74 -8.17
CA VAL A 208 -2.89 19.65 -7.04
C VAL A 208 -3.29 21.04 -6.54
N THR A 209 -4.58 21.36 -6.65
CA THR A 209 -5.15 22.60 -6.14
C THR A 209 -5.90 22.35 -4.83
N LEU A 210 -5.57 23.12 -3.80
CA LEU A 210 -6.39 23.25 -2.59
C LEU A 210 -7.52 24.24 -2.89
N LEU A 211 -8.76 23.77 -2.85
CA LEU A 211 -9.96 24.55 -3.21
C LEU A 211 -10.56 25.30 -2.02
#